data_AF-A0A9Q5ZCD4-F1
#
_entry.id   AF-A0A9Q5ZCD4-F1
#
_cell.length_a   1.000
_cell.length_b   1.000
_cell.length_c   1.000
_cell.angle_alpha   90.00
_cell.angle_beta   90.00
_cell.angle_gamma   90.00
#
_symmetry.space_group_name_H-M   'P 1'
#
loop_
_entity.id
_entity.type
_entity.pdbx_description
1 polymer ?
#
loop_
_entity_poly.entity_id
_entity_poly.type
_entity_poly.pdbx_seq_one_letter_code
_entity_poly.pdbx_strand_id
1 'polypeptide(L)'
;MLIFIAETPTISPSTSNNTLELIQVLTPLAWPLIFLLVFFVLKKQLTGILEKSASIEIKIPGSEIKLTGKPSDLRDIDKAIQSIIQELDKNIINLSNQEKDLLLEINNDINKNNKHKLCDDFQRGSNLHKTYQGLRQRHLIRPKEGGQFNSGKEIEITDFGSAVLELRRTVIWPEEELQLK
;
A
#
# COMPACT_ATOMS: atom_id res chain seq x y z
N MET A 1 -72.63 -23.31 -62.60
CA MET A 1 -71.99 -23.10 -61.29
C MET A 1 -70.59 -23.67 -61.39
N LEU A 2 -69.60 -22.83 -61.75
CA LEU A 2 -68.21 -23.24 -62.01
C LEU A 2 -67.37 -22.85 -60.79
N ILE A 3 -66.70 -23.84 -60.21
CA ILE A 3 -65.81 -23.67 -59.06
C ILE A 3 -64.45 -23.22 -59.60
N PHE A 4 -64.03 -22.01 -59.25
CA PHE A 4 -62.72 -21.47 -59.57
C PHE A 4 -61.73 -21.90 -58.48
N ILE A 5 -60.84 -22.85 -58.80
CA ILE A 5 -59.74 -23.24 -57.91
C ILE A 5 -58.56 -22.32 -58.24
N ALA A 6 -58.24 -21.41 -57.32
CA ALA A 6 -57.06 -20.56 -57.43
C ALA A 6 -55.83 -21.36 -56.98
N GLU A 7 -54.91 -21.60 -57.91
CA GLU A 7 -53.58 -22.14 -57.62
C GLU A 7 -52.77 -21.07 -56.86
N THR A 8 -52.32 -21.38 -55.65
CA THR A 8 -51.41 -20.51 -54.90
C THR A 8 -49.98 -20.69 -55.41
N PRO A 9 -49.24 -19.61 -55.74
CA PRO A 9 -47.85 -19.73 -56.18
C PRO A 9 -46.95 -20.16 -55.03
N THR A 10 -46.26 -21.29 -55.22
CA THR A 10 -45.21 -21.79 -54.34
C THR A 10 -43.97 -20.92 -54.50
N ILE A 11 -43.67 -20.09 -53.50
CA ILE A 11 -42.45 -19.28 -53.47
C ILE A 11 -41.30 -20.15 -52.93
N SER A 12 -40.37 -20.51 -53.81
CA SER A 12 -39.13 -21.22 -53.45
C SER A 12 -38.18 -20.31 -52.65
N PRO A 13 -37.65 -20.74 -51.49
CA PRO A 13 -36.66 -19.97 -50.74
C PRO A 13 -35.25 -20.31 -51.26
N SER A 14 -34.76 -19.57 -52.25
CA SER A 14 -33.38 -19.76 -52.77
C SER A 14 -32.55 -18.47 -52.68
N THR A 15 -32.52 -17.81 -51.51
CA THR A 15 -31.64 -16.66 -51.27
C THR A 15 -31.32 -16.44 -49.79
N SER A 16 -30.87 -17.46 -49.04
CA SER A 16 -30.44 -17.28 -47.63
C SER A 16 -29.03 -17.76 -47.31
N ASN A 17 -28.35 -18.48 -48.21
CA ASN A 17 -27.12 -19.19 -47.83
C ASN A 17 -25.88 -18.29 -47.91
N ASN A 18 -25.82 -17.38 -48.90
CA ASN A 18 -24.64 -16.53 -49.11
C ASN A 18 -24.51 -15.40 -48.06
N THR A 19 -25.63 -14.89 -47.53
CA THR A 19 -25.64 -13.87 -46.47
C THR A 19 -25.31 -14.48 -45.10
N LEU A 20 -25.76 -15.71 -44.84
CA LEU A 20 -25.43 -16.44 -43.61
C LEU A 20 -23.94 -16.80 -43.51
N GLU A 21 -23.32 -17.23 -44.61
CA GLU A 21 -21.88 -17.54 -44.63
C GLU A 21 -21.01 -16.29 -44.44
N LEU A 22 -21.36 -15.16 -45.06
CA LEU A 22 -20.65 -13.89 -44.85
C LEU A 22 -20.75 -13.42 -43.39
N ILE A 23 -21.93 -13.51 -42.77
CA ILE A 23 -22.12 -13.13 -41.36
C ILE A 23 -21.30 -14.04 -40.44
N GLN A 24 -21.22 -15.34 -40.70
CA GLN A 24 -20.43 -16.27 -39.89
C GLN A 24 -18.93 -16.02 -39.97
N VAL A 25 -18.41 -15.52 -41.10
CA VAL A 25 -16.99 -15.15 -41.25
C VAL A 25 -16.70 -13.76 -40.67
N LEU A 26 -17.65 -12.82 -40.75
CA LEU A 26 -17.48 -11.44 -40.25
C LEU A 26 -17.67 -11.33 -38.73
N THR A 27 -18.52 -12.14 -38.13
CA THR A 27 -18.82 -12.12 -36.68
C THR A 27 -17.57 -12.33 -35.79
N PRO A 28 -16.69 -13.31 -36.02
CA PRO A 28 -15.48 -13.48 -35.21
C PRO A 28 -14.45 -12.35 -35.45
N LEU A 29 -14.52 -11.63 -36.57
CA LEU A 29 -13.63 -10.51 -36.89
C LEU A 29 -14.12 -9.18 -36.30
N ALA A 30 -15.43 -9.06 -36.05
CA ALA A 30 -16.03 -7.87 -35.46
C ALA A 30 -15.58 -7.66 -34.01
N TRP A 31 -15.41 -8.75 -33.23
CA TRP A 31 -15.04 -8.64 -31.82
C TRP A 31 -13.66 -8.02 -31.57
N PRO A 32 -12.57 -8.44 -32.24
CA PRO A 32 -11.27 -7.76 -32.16
C PRO A 32 -11.33 -6.29 -32.55
N LEU A 33 -12.14 -5.94 -33.55
CA LEU A 33 -12.29 -4.57 -34.03
C LEU A 33 -13.01 -3.68 -33.02
N ILE A 34 -14.10 -4.19 -32.43
CA ILE A 34 -14.83 -3.52 -31.34
C ILE A 34 -13.92 -3.38 -30.12
N PHE A 35 -13.15 -4.41 -29.78
CA PHE A 35 -12.22 -4.37 -28.65
C PHE A 35 -11.12 -3.32 -28.86
N LEU A 36 -10.56 -3.23 -30.07
CA LEU A 36 -9.60 -2.18 -30.44
C LEU A 36 -10.22 -0.79 -30.34
N LEU A 37 -11.44 -0.61 -30.82
CA LEU A 37 -12.15 0.66 -30.79
C LEU A 37 -12.45 1.10 -29.34
N VAL A 38 -12.97 0.19 -28.52
CA VAL A 38 -13.21 0.41 -27.08
C VAL A 38 -11.90 0.71 -26.37
N PHE A 39 -10.83 -0.03 -26.64
CA PHE A 39 -9.50 0.22 -26.08
C PHE A 39 -8.97 1.61 -26.46
N PHE A 40 -9.15 2.04 -27.72
CA PHE A 40 -8.68 3.35 -28.18
C PHE A 40 -9.45 4.51 -27.54
N VAL A 41 -10.77 4.36 -27.38
CA VAL A 41 -11.63 5.34 -26.72
C VAL A 41 -11.32 5.40 -25.22
N LEU A 42 -11.17 4.24 -24.56
CA LEU A 42 -10.84 4.16 -23.14
C LEU A 42 -9.42 4.63 -22.84
N LYS A 43 -8.45 4.41 -23.75
CA LYS A 43 -7.07 4.88 -23.59
C LYS A 43 -7.02 6.38 -23.33
N LYS A 44 -7.81 7.18 -24.05
CA LYS A 44 -7.86 8.63 -23.88
C LYS A 44 -8.46 9.06 -22.53
N GLN A 45 -9.45 8.32 -22.03
CA GLN A 45 -10.03 8.60 -20.71
C GLN A 45 -9.13 8.12 -19.56
N LEU A 46 -8.50 6.96 -19.71
CA LEU A 46 -7.52 6.43 -18.76
C LEU A 46 -6.31 7.36 -18.64
N THR A 47 -5.76 7.88 -19.75
CA THR A 47 -4.69 8.88 -19.69
C THR A 47 -5.13 10.17 -18.99
N GLY A 48 -6.37 10.61 -19.19
CA GLY A 48 -6.89 11.82 -18.55
C GLY A 48 -7.16 11.66 -17.04
N ILE A 49 -7.42 10.45 -16.56
CA ILE A 49 -7.57 10.15 -15.13
C ILE A 49 -6.18 10.05 -14.48
N LEU A 50 -5.21 9.37 -15.12
CA LEU A 50 -3.82 9.31 -14.62
C LEU A 50 -3.17 10.70 -14.53
N GLU A 51 -3.46 11.61 -15.48
CA GLU A 51 -2.94 12.98 -15.44
C GLU A 51 -3.57 13.85 -14.34
N LYS A 52 -4.76 13.49 -13.84
CA LYS A 52 -5.52 14.33 -12.89
C LYS A 52 -5.48 13.86 -11.43
N SER A 53 -5.04 12.63 -11.14
CA SER A 53 -5.21 12.04 -9.81
C SER A 53 -3.94 11.86 -8.97
N ALA A 54 -2.76 12.34 -9.39
CA ALA A 54 -1.51 12.03 -8.68
C ALA A 54 -0.58 13.23 -8.43
N SER A 55 -1.12 14.42 -8.17
CA SER A 55 -0.31 15.50 -7.59
C SER A 55 -0.45 15.48 -6.07
N ILE A 56 0.31 14.62 -5.40
CA ILE A 56 0.49 14.67 -3.95
C ILE A 56 1.64 15.64 -3.69
N GLU A 57 1.31 16.85 -3.25
CA GLU A 57 2.29 17.86 -2.88
C GLU A 57 2.71 17.62 -1.43
N ILE A 58 3.84 16.95 -1.24
CA ILE A 58 4.41 16.72 0.10
C ILE A 58 5.37 17.87 0.37
N LYS A 59 4.98 18.78 1.26
CA LYS A 59 5.87 19.85 1.74
C LYS A 59 6.71 19.34 2.90
N ILE A 60 8.01 19.22 2.67
CA ILE A 60 9.01 18.97 3.71
C ILE A 60 9.80 20.27 3.89
N PRO A 61 10.08 20.74 5.12
CA PRO A 61 10.81 21.98 5.34
C PRO A 61 12.19 21.93 4.67
N GLY A 62 12.38 22.77 3.65
CA GLY A 62 13.61 22.86 2.84
C GLY A 62 13.50 22.36 1.40
N SER A 63 12.43 21.62 1.05
CA SER A 63 12.25 21.04 -0.30
C SER A 63 10.77 20.90 -0.67
N GLU A 64 10.36 21.46 -1.81
CA GLU A 64 9.05 21.19 -2.41
C GLU A 64 9.20 20.09 -3.48
N ILE A 65 8.67 18.89 -3.20
CA ILE A 65 8.69 17.78 -4.15
C ILE A 65 7.27 17.61 -4.72
N LYS A 66 7.12 17.93 -6.01
CA LYS A 66 5.86 17.80 -6.74
C LYS A 66 5.86 16.49 -7.52
N LEU A 67 5.22 15.46 -6.95
CA LEU A 67 5.07 14.15 -7.61
C LEU A 67 4.02 14.27 -8.72
N THR A 68 4.33 13.86 -9.95
CA THR A 68 3.45 14.07 -11.12
C THR A 68 3.28 12.80 -11.98
N GLY A 69 3.05 11.63 -11.39
CA GLY A 69 2.51 10.43 -12.06
C GLY A 69 3.05 9.98 -13.43
N LYS A 70 4.21 10.45 -13.90
CA LYS A 70 4.82 9.99 -15.17
C LYS A 70 5.77 8.83 -14.88
N PRO A 71 6.03 7.91 -15.84
CA PRO A 71 6.99 6.82 -15.66
C PRO A 71 8.42 7.28 -15.33
N SER A 72 8.76 8.54 -15.67
CA SER A 72 9.99 9.24 -15.23
C SER A 72 10.07 9.44 -13.71
N ASP A 73 8.92 9.47 -13.05
CA ASP A 73 8.78 9.85 -11.64
C ASP A 73 8.91 8.63 -10.72
N LEU A 74 8.93 7.40 -11.25
CA LEU A 74 9.28 6.21 -10.47
C LEU A 74 10.71 6.31 -9.89
N ARG A 75 11.65 6.90 -10.66
CA ARG A 75 13.00 7.18 -10.15
C ARG A 75 13.01 8.25 -9.07
N ASP A 76 12.11 9.22 -9.15
CA ASP A 76 12.00 10.28 -8.15
C ASP A 76 11.23 9.82 -6.90
N ILE A 77 10.28 8.89 -7.06
CA ILE A 77 9.65 8.13 -5.98
C ILE A 77 10.70 7.25 -5.29
N ASP A 78 11.50 6.50 -6.04
CA ASP A 78 12.58 5.69 -5.48
C ASP A 78 13.58 6.57 -4.72
N LYS A 79 13.98 7.73 -5.26
CA LYS A 79 14.83 8.68 -4.53
C LYS A 79 14.16 9.24 -3.28
N ALA A 80 12.87 9.55 -3.33
CA ALA A 80 12.12 10.05 -2.18
C ALA A 80 12.01 8.96 -1.09
N ILE A 81 11.69 7.72 -1.48
CA ILE A 81 11.65 6.57 -0.59
C ILE A 81 13.05 6.31 0.01
N GLN A 82 14.10 6.33 -0.80
CA GLN A 82 15.48 6.17 -0.32
C GLN A 82 15.87 7.30 0.65
N SER A 83 15.48 8.54 0.38
CA SER A 83 15.72 9.66 1.30
C SER A 83 14.97 9.48 2.62
N ILE A 84 13.72 9.02 2.58
CA ILE A 84 12.94 8.70 3.79
C ILE A 84 13.62 7.57 4.56
N ILE A 85 14.02 6.50 3.87
CA ILE A 85 14.72 5.36 4.47
C ILE A 85 16.05 5.80 5.10
N GLN A 86 16.82 6.67 4.45
CA GLN A 86 18.07 7.19 5.02
C GLN A 86 17.83 8.04 6.27
N GLU A 87 16.79 8.87 6.29
CA GLU A 87 16.40 9.63 7.48
C GLU A 87 15.87 8.70 8.59
N LEU A 88 15.16 7.64 8.25
CA LEU A 88 14.78 6.59 9.19
C LEU A 88 16.00 5.92 9.79
N ASP A 89 16.95 5.52 8.95
CA ASP A 89 18.19 4.86 9.38
C ASP A 89 18.99 5.77 10.32
N LYS A 90 19.13 7.06 10.02
CA LYS A 90 19.76 8.03 10.94
C LYS A 90 19.04 8.11 12.29
N ASN A 91 17.70 8.09 12.30
CA ASN A 91 16.93 8.17 13.54
C ASN A 91 16.99 6.88 14.37
N ILE A 92 17.10 5.72 13.71
CA ILE A 92 17.13 4.39 14.34
C ILE A 92 18.55 4.01 14.79
N ILE A 93 19.58 4.32 13.98
CA ILE A 93 20.99 4.06 14.32
C ILE A 93 21.38 4.80 15.60
N ASN A 94 20.81 6.00 15.81
CA ASN A 94 21.06 6.83 16.99
C ASN A 94 20.21 6.46 18.22
N LEU A 95 19.64 5.25 18.27
CA LEU A 95 19.05 4.71 19.50
C LEU A 95 20.17 4.31 20.47
N SER A 96 20.07 4.77 21.70
CA SER A 96 20.95 4.30 22.79
C SER A 96 20.73 2.82 23.09
N ASN A 97 21.72 2.14 23.65
CA ASN A 97 21.60 0.72 24.01
C ASN A 97 20.42 0.47 24.95
N GLN A 98 20.15 1.39 25.88
CA GLN A 98 18.99 1.32 26.78
C GLN A 98 17.65 1.40 26.04
N GLU A 99 17.55 2.26 25.01
CA GLU A 99 16.36 2.35 24.16
C GLU A 99 16.18 1.08 23.32
N LYS A 100 17.27 0.53 22.78
CA LYS A 100 17.25 -0.74 22.01
C LYS A 100 16.81 -1.92 22.88
N ASP A 101 17.39 -2.06 24.07
CA ASP A 101 17.05 -3.13 25.00
C ASP A 101 15.58 -3.04 25.44
N LEU A 102 15.10 -1.83 25.76
CA LEU A 102 13.71 -1.62 26.13
C LEU A 102 12.74 -1.91 24.97
N LEU A 103 13.10 -1.50 23.75
CA LEU A 103 12.29 -1.80 22.57
C LEU A 103 12.23 -3.30 22.30
N LEU A 104 13.34 -4.03 22.52
CA LEU A 104 13.40 -5.48 22.39
C LEU A 104 12.51 -6.16 23.44
N GLU A 105 12.56 -5.70 24.68
CA GLU A 105 11.73 -6.20 25.79
C GLU A 105 10.25 -6.04 25.46
N ILE A 106 9.81 -4.84 25.09
CA ILE A 106 8.42 -4.56 24.69
C ILE A 106 8.00 -5.45 23.52
N ASN A 107 8.85 -5.58 22.50
CA ASN A 107 8.55 -6.41 21.33
C ASN A 107 8.43 -7.90 21.69
N ASN A 108 9.30 -8.40 22.57
CA ASN A 108 9.26 -9.79 23.02
C ASN A 108 8.02 -10.09 23.86
N ASP A 109 7.60 -9.15 24.71
CA ASP A 109 6.36 -9.29 25.47
C ASP A 109 5.15 -9.37 24.54
N ILE A 110 5.05 -8.44 23.58
CA ILE A 110 3.94 -8.41 22.61
C ILE A 110 3.92 -9.69 21.77
N ASN A 111 5.08 -10.16 21.27
CA ASN A 111 5.17 -11.39 20.48
C ASN A 111 4.79 -12.65 21.28
N LYS A 112 4.94 -12.62 22.61
CA LYS A 112 4.47 -13.69 23.51
C LYS A 112 3.01 -13.55 23.92
N ASN A 113 2.26 -12.63 23.29
CA ASN A 113 0.89 -12.23 23.67
C ASN A 113 0.78 -11.69 25.11
N ASN A 114 1.90 -11.21 25.68
CA ASN A 114 1.92 -10.55 26.98
C ASN A 114 1.71 -9.04 26.80
N LYS A 115 1.21 -8.41 27.88
CA LYS A 115 1.06 -6.96 27.95
C LYS A 115 2.31 -6.39 28.60
N HIS A 116 3.05 -5.56 27.87
CA HIS A 116 4.12 -4.77 28.49
C HIS A 116 3.48 -3.60 29.25
N LYS A 117 3.67 -3.58 30.58
CA LYS A 117 3.15 -2.52 31.45
C LYS A 117 4.29 -1.76 32.10
N LEU A 118 4.12 -0.45 32.24
CA LEU A 118 5.01 0.35 33.07
C LEU A 118 4.95 -0.17 34.51
N CYS A 119 6.12 -0.35 35.12
CA CYS A 119 6.23 -0.81 36.50
C CYS A 119 5.50 0.10 37.47
N ASP A 120 5.09 -0.45 38.62
CA ASP A 120 4.35 0.31 39.62
C ASP A 120 5.17 1.48 40.18
N ASP A 121 6.49 1.31 40.24
CA ASP A 121 7.48 2.31 40.68
C ASP A 121 7.88 3.31 39.58
N PHE A 122 7.17 3.37 38.46
CA PHE A 122 7.50 4.28 37.36
C PHE A 122 7.38 5.75 37.78
N GLN A 123 8.52 6.44 37.83
CA GLN A 123 8.60 7.86 38.17
C GLN A 123 8.88 8.74 36.96
N ARG A 124 8.10 9.82 36.83
CA ARG A 124 8.31 10.85 35.80
C ARG A 124 9.65 11.55 36.02
N GLY A 125 10.41 11.73 34.94
CA GLY A 125 11.74 12.35 35.00
C GLY A 125 12.88 11.40 35.37
N SER A 126 12.57 10.15 35.77
CA SER A 126 13.57 9.09 35.91
C SER A 126 14.28 8.78 34.59
N ASN A 127 15.43 8.09 34.66
CA ASN A 127 16.13 7.64 33.46
C ASN A 127 15.23 6.72 32.60
N LEU A 128 14.48 5.82 33.24
CA LEU A 128 13.51 4.96 32.55
C LEU A 128 12.46 5.79 31.81
N HIS A 129 11.89 6.81 32.45
CA HIS A 129 10.96 7.73 31.78
C HIS A 129 11.59 8.43 30.56
N LYS A 130 12.87 8.84 30.65
CA LYS A 130 13.59 9.43 29.51
C LYS A 130 13.76 8.43 28.37
N THR A 131 14.04 7.16 28.66
CA THR A 131 14.12 6.08 27.66
C THR A 131 12.79 5.88 26.93
N TYR A 132 11.67 5.75 27.67
CA TYR A 132 10.33 5.68 27.05
C TYR A 132 9.99 6.94 26.24
N GLN A 133 10.38 8.11 26.74
CA GLN A 133 10.17 9.37 26.04
C GLN A 133 10.97 9.44 24.72
N GLY A 134 12.22 8.97 24.71
CA GLY A 134 13.05 8.92 23.52
C GLY A 134 12.49 7.99 22.44
N LEU A 135 12.01 6.81 22.84
CA LEU A 135 11.32 5.89 21.93
C LEU A 135 10.00 6.48 21.39
N ARG A 136 9.24 7.17 22.24
CA ARG A 136 7.99 7.85 21.84
C ARG A 136 8.22 9.02 20.90
N GLN A 137 9.25 9.83 21.13
CA GLN A 137 9.59 10.97 20.26
C GLN A 137 9.94 10.52 18.84
N ARG A 138 10.48 9.30 18.71
CA ARG A 138 10.73 8.64 17.42
C ARG A 138 9.53 7.84 16.92
N HIS A 139 8.35 8.01 17.54
CA HIS A 139 7.11 7.34 17.19
C HIS A 139 7.17 5.81 17.24
N LEU A 140 8.13 5.19 17.92
CA LEU A 140 8.28 3.73 17.95
C LEU A 140 7.29 3.07 18.91
N ILE A 141 7.00 3.73 20.02
CA ILE A 141 6.09 3.23 21.06
C ILE A 141 5.12 4.31 21.52
N ARG A 142 4.01 3.90 22.12
CA ARG A 142 3.07 4.79 22.82
C ARG A 142 2.32 4.05 23.94
N PRO A 143 1.73 4.77 24.91
CA PRO A 143 0.72 4.17 25.76
C PRO A 143 -0.49 3.76 24.91
N LYS A 144 -1.03 2.56 25.14
CA LYS A 144 -2.17 2.01 24.39
C LYS A 144 -3.41 2.89 24.43
N GLU A 145 -3.71 3.44 25.61
CA GLU A 145 -4.82 4.37 25.83
C GLU A 145 -4.48 5.82 25.44
N GLY A 146 -3.26 6.06 24.94
CA GLY A 146 -2.74 7.39 24.68
C GLY A 146 -2.38 8.19 25.94
N GLY A 147 -2.15 9.49 25.75
CA GLY A 147 -1.80 10.41 26.83
C GLY A 147 -0.35 10.29 27.32
N GLN A 148 -0.12 10.52 28.62
CA GLN A 148 1.21 10.51 29.23
C GLN A 148 1.59 9.11 29.75
N PHE A 149 2.90 8.85 29.87
CA PHE A 149 3.43 7.66 30.53
C PHE A 149 3.22 7.77 32.04
N ASN A 150 2.47 6.83 32.61
CA ASN A 150 2.19 6.71 34.03
C ASN A 150 2.33 5.25 34.44
N SER A 151 2.65 5.02 35.72
CA SER A 151 2.67 3.70 36.35
C SER A 151 1.43 2.85 36.00
N GLY A 152 1.64 1.56 35.74
CA GLY A 152 0.59 0.58 35.41
C GLY A 152 0.03 0.65 33.98
N LYS A 153 0.40 1.66 33.18
CA LYS A 153 -0.11 1.77 31.80
C LYS A 153 0.52 0.73 30.87
N GLU A 154 -0.34 0.19 30.00
CA GLU A 154 0.07 -0.70 28.92
C GLU A 154 0.75 0.10 27.80
N ILE A 155 1.90 -0.38 27.36
CA ILE A 155 2.68 0.17 26.26
C ILE A 155 2.52 -0.71 25.04
N GLU A 156 2.38 -0.08 23.89
CA GLU A 156 2.35 -0.76 22.60
C GLU A 156 3.38 -0.17 21.64
N ILE A 157 3.81 -1.01 20.72
CA ILE A 157 4.58 -0.60 19.54
C ILE A 157 3.59 -0.02 18.54
N THR A 158 3.91 1.13 17.95
CA THR A 158 3.06 1.75 16.93
C THR A 158 3.17 0.99 15.61
N ASP A 159 2.24 1.22 14.68
CA ASP A 159 2.35 0.63 13.33
C ASP A 159 3.67 1.01 12.65
N PHE A 160 4.13 2.25 12.87
CA PHE A 160 5.41 2.72 12.39
C PHE A 160 6.59 1.99 13.06
N GLY A 161 6.54 1.81 14.39
CA GLY A 161 7.55 1.05 15.13
C GLY A 161 7.63 -0.40 14.65
N SER A 162 6.48 -1.03 14.39
CA SER A 162 6.41 -2.40 13.86
C SER A 162 7.05 -2.49 12.47
N ALA A 163 6.74 -1.56 11.56
CA ALA A 163 7.36 -1.51 10.24
C ALA A 163 8.87 -1.30 10.31
N VAL A 164 9.34 -0.44 11.23
CA VAL A 164 10.76 -0.23 11.49
C VAL A 164 11.44 -1.52 11.96
N LEU A 165 10.83 -2.22 12.91
CA LEU A 165 11.35 -3.48 13.43
C LEU A 165 11.42 -4.57 12.36
N GLU A 166 10.44 -4.62 11.45
CA GLU A 166 10.42 -5.57 10.33
C GLU A 166 11.52 -5.26 9.30
N LEU A 167 11.67 -3.99 8.93
CA LEU A 167 12.60 -3.57 7.87
C LEU A 167 14.07 -3.47 8.32
N ARG A 168 14.31 -3.26 9.62
CA ARG A 168 15.62 -2.90 10.16
C ARG A 168 16.03 -3.71 11.39
N ARG A 169 15.44 -4.88 11.59
CA ARG A 169 15.77 -5.77 12.71
C ARG A 169 17.27 -5.96 12.90
N THR A 170 17.99 -6.26 11.81
CA THR A 170 19.44 -6.54 11.79
C THR A 170 20.32 -5.32 12.06
N VAL A 171 19.79 -4.11 11.83
CA VAL A 171 20.48 -2.85 12.14
C VAL A 171 20.29 -2.49 13.61
N ILE A 172 19.12 -2.80 14.17
CA ILE A 172 18.81 -2.54 15.58
C ILE A 172 19.55 -3.55 16.46
N TRP A 173 19.49 -4.84 16.09
CA TRP A 173 20.20 -5.95 16.74
C TRP A 173 20.93 -6.79 15.68
N PRO A 174 22.27 -6.70 15.59
CA PRO A 174 23.06 -7.63 14.78
C PRO A 174 22.81 -9.06 15.24
N GLU A 175 22.77 -10.04 14.34
CA GLU A 175 22.41 -11.43 14.67
C GLU A 175 23.30 -12.07 15.76
N GLU A 176 24.52 -11.56 15.93
CA GLU A 176 25.45 -11.97 16.98
C GLU A 176 24.90 -11.69 18.41
N GLU A 177 24.08 -10.65 18.58
CA GLU A 177 23.46 -10.30 19.86
C GLU A 177 22.15 -11.06 20.14
N LEU A 178 21.49 -11.56 19.09
CA LEU A 178 20.22 -12.30 19.21
C LEU A 178 20.42 -13.75 19.63
N GLN A 179 21.62 -14.32 19.48
CA GLN A 179 21.93 -15.70 19.90
C GLN A 179 22.43 -15.83 21.34
N LEU A 180 22.68 -14.71 22.03
CA LEU A 180 23.26 -14.67 23.37
C LEU A 180 22.22 -14.47 24.50
N LYS A 181 20.93 -14.38 24.19
CA LYS A 181 19.82 -14.23 25.16
C LYS A 181 18.71 -15.21 24.85
#